data_AF-A0A235BVA4-F1
#
_entry.id   AF-A0A235BVA4-F1
#
_cell.length_a   1.000
_cell.length_b   1.000
_cell.length_c   1.000
_cell.angle_alpha   90.00
_cell.angle_beta   90.00
_cell.angle_gamma   90.00
#
_symmetry.space_group_name_H-M   'P 1'
#
loop_
_entity.id
_entity.type
_entity.pdbx_description
1 polymer ?
#
loop_
_entity_poly.entity_id
_entity_poly.type
_entity_poly.pdbx_seq_one_letter_code
_entity_poly.pdbx_strand_id
1 'polypeptide(L)'
;MITKLIRGILSEEGDDYTFYPSTGEDLRVNEETGLYIHIPFCKSMCPYCPYYKVFYDEELSQRYKSALILEIKRCCEEIGSNRLTSLYIGGGTPAVETWVLQKLKPTRSLRI
;
A
#
# COMPACT_ATOMS: atom_id res chain seq x y z
N MET A 1 17.73 9.69 -24.85
CA MET A 1 16.97 9.77 -26.12
C MET A 1 16.34 8.43 -26.50
N ILE A 2 17.09 7.31 -26.51
CA ILE A 2 16.53 5.96 -26.76
C ILE A 2 15.52 5.50 -25.70
N THR A 3 15.74 5.79 -24.42
CA THR A 3 14.81 5.44 -23.34
C THR A 3 13.44 6.12 -23.44
N LYS A 4 13.36 7.34 -24.00
CA LYS A 4 12.07 7.99 -24.29
C LYS A 4 11.32 7.29 -25.42
N LEU A 5 12.03 6.86 -26.46
CA LEU A 5 11.46 6.14 -27.60
C LEU A 5 10.94 4.75 -27.19
N ILE A 6 11.75 3.99 -26.45
CA ILE A 6 11.36 2.66 -25.95
C ILE A 6 10.17 2.76 -24.98
N ARG A 7 10.16 3.77 -24.10
CA ARG A 7 9.05 4.00 -23.16
C ARG A 7 7.76 4.40 -23.88
N GLY A 8 7.83 5.21 -24.93
CA GLY A 8 6.66 5.55 -25.76
C GLY A 8 6.13 4.38 -26.60
N ILE A 9 6.97 3.40 -26.92
CA ILE A 9 6.55 2.19 -27.66
C ILE A 9 5.94 1.13 -26.72
N LEU A 10 6.41 1.06 -25.46
CA LEU A 10 6.02 0.00 -24.50
C LEU A 10 4.91 0.42 -23.52
N SER A 11 4.72 1.72 -23.29
CA SER A 11 3.61 2.23 -22.47
C SER A 11 2.42 2.51 -23.37
N GLU A 12 1.21 2.09 -22.96
CA GLU A 12 -0.03 2.42 -23.67
C GLU A 12 -0.07 3.93 -23.93
N GLU A 13 -0.40 4.34 -25.16
CA GLU A 13 -0.40 5.74 -25.58
C GLU A 13 -1.15 6.62 -24.58
N GLY A 14 -0.45 7.56 -23.94
CA GLY A 14 -1.07 8.68 -23.22
C GLY A 14 -0.82 8.79 -21.71
N ASP A 15 -0.10 7.87 -21.07
CA ASP A 15 0.19 8.01 -19.63
C ASP A 15 1.43 8.91 -19.38
N ASP A 16 1.21 10.11 -18.82
CA ASP A 16 2.26 11.04 -18.38
C ASP A 16 2.70 10.79 -16.93
N TYR A 17 2.30 9.67 -16.32
CA TYR A 17 2.57 9.32 -14.92
C TYR A 17 2.16 10.43 -13.94
N THR A 18 1.17 11.23 -14.35
CA THR A 18 0.61 12.31 -13.55
C THR A 18 -0.46 11.72 -12.65
N PHE A 19 -0.20 11.73 -11.35
CA PHE A 19 -1.18 11.30 -10.36
C PHE A 19 -2.24 12.37 -10.21
N TYR A 20 -3.49 12.04 -10.55
CA TYR A 20 -4.63 12.88 -10.28
C TYR A 20 -5.21 12.56 -8.90
N PRO A 21 -5.75 13.55 -8.17
CA PRO A 21 -6.45 13.28 -6.92
C PRO A 21 -7.60 12.30 -7.16
N SER A 22 -7.73 11.30 -6.28
CA SER A 22 -8.87 10.38 -6.32
C SER A 22 -10.16 11.19 -6.25
N THR A 23 -11.08 10.93 -7.17
CA THR A 23 -12.43 11.53 -7.16
C THR A 23 -13.40 10.74 -6.27
N GLY A 24 -12.92 9.65 -5.66
CA GLY A 24 -13.73 8.71 -4.87
C GLY A 24 -14.43 7.64 -5.71
N GLU A 25 -14.39 7.74 -7.04
CA GLU A 25 -14.92 6.72 -7.97
C GLU A 25 -13.82 5.77 -8.50
N ASP A 26 -12.57 6.02 -8.15
CA ASP A 26 -11.40 5.32 -8.70
C ASP A 26 -11.23 3.90 -8.10
N LEU A 27 -11.71 3.69 -6.88
CA LEU A 27 -11.72 2.38 -6.22
C LEU A 27 -12.97 1.59 -6.61
N ARG A 28 -12.88 0.83 -7.71
CA ARG A 28 -13.89 -0.20 -8.04
C ARG A 28 -13.73 -1.40 -7.11
N VAL A 29 -14.53 -1.42 -6.05
CA VAL A 29 -14.43 -2.44 -5.01
C VAL A 29 -15.64 -3.37 -5.11
N ASN A 30 -15.39 -4.67 -5.26
CA ASN A 30 -16.45 -5.68 -5.25
C ASN A 30 -17.02 -5.83 -3.83
N GLU A 31 -18.24 -6.38 -3.71
CA GLU A 31 -18.90 -6.66 -2.42
C GLU A 31 -18.00 -7.42 -1.42
N GLU A 32 -17.08 -8.22 -1.96
CA GLU A 32 -16.00 -8.88 -1.23
C GLU A 32 -14.64 -8.47 -1.79
N THR A 33 -13.76 -7.97 -0.93
CA THR A 33 -12.41 -7.53 -1.34
C THR A 33 -11.34 -7.93 -0.33
N GLY A 34 -10.16 -8.28 -0.83
CA GLY A 34 -8.97 -8.49 -0.01
C GLY A 34 -8.16 -7.20 0.15
N LEU A 35 -7.61 -6.98 1.34
CA LEU A 35 -6.72 -5.86 1.64
C LEU A 35 -5.27 -6.34 1.72
N TYR A 36 -4.37 -5.69 0.96
CA TYR A 36 -2.93 -5.86 1.08
C TYR A 36 -2.31 -4.58 1.64
N ILE A 37 -1.51 -4.70 2.69
CA ILE A 37 -0.74 -3.60 3.27
C ILE A 37 0.75 -3.86 3.04
N HIS A 38 1.41 -2.90 2.39
CA HIS A 38 2.82 -2.98 2.05
C HIS A 38 3.69 -2.26 3.09
N ILE A 39 4.47 -2.97 3.89
CA ILE A 39 5.41 -2.41 4.85
C ILE A 39 6.83 -2.42 4.24
N PRO A 40 7.43 -1.27 3.91
CA PRO A 40 8.67 -1.24 3.12
C PRO A 40 9.95 -1.40 3.97
N PHE A 41 9.87 -1.49 5.30
CA PHE A 41 11.06 -1.40 6.16
C PHE A 41 11.81 -2.72 6.32
N CYS A 42 13.13 -2.66 6.15
CA CYS A 42 14.04 -3.79 6.36
C CYS A 42 15.21 -3.38 7.27
N LYS A 43 15.63 -4.28 8.18
CA LYS A 43 16.89 -4.11 8.93
C LYS A 43 18.13 -4.35 8.06
N SER A 44 17.99 -5.15 7.01
CA SER A 44 19.06 -5.48 6.06
C SER A 44 18.50 -5.65 4.65
N MET A 45 19.33 -5.42 3.63
CA MET A 45 18.90 -5.45 2.23
C MET A 45 19.23 -6.79 1.57
N CYS A 46 18.20 -7.60 1.32
CA CYS A 46 18.35 -8.81 0.51
C CYS A 46 18.53 -8.43 -0.98
N PRO A 47 19.60 -8.87 -1.65
CA PRO A 47 19.88 -8.51 -3.05
C PRO A 47 18.88 -9.14 -4.04
N TYR A 48 18.22 -10.23 -3.64
CA TYR A 48 17.24 -10.94 -4.46
C TYR A 48 15.78 -10.54 -4.17
N CYS A 49 15.52 -9.66 -3.19
CA CYS A 49 14.15 -9.31 -2.84
C CYS A 49 13.59 -8.31 -3.87
N PRO A 50 12.51 -8.67 -4.61
CA PRO A 50 11.98 -7.86 -5.70
C PRO A 50 11.02 -6.76 -5.23
N TYR A 51 10.63 -6.77 -3.96
CA TYR A 51 9.70 -5.80 -3.40
C TYR A 51 10.40 -4.46 -3.13
N TYR A 52 9.64 -3.38 -3.25
CA TYR A 52 10.08 -2.07 -2.77
C TYR A 52 10.41 -2.18 -1.27
N LYS A 53 11.59 -1.66 -0.90
CA LYS A 53 12.08 -1.69 0.48
C LYS A 53 13.04 -0.55 0.74
N VAL A 54 13.04 -0.10 2.00
CA VAL A 54 13.91 0.93 2.54
C VAL A 54 14.55 0.42 3.83
N PHE A 55 15.69 1.00 4.22
CA PHE A 55 16.26 0.69 5.51
C PHE A 55 15.32 1.17 6.61
N TYR A 56 15.21 0.38 7.67
CA TYR A 56 14.45 0.79 8.85
C TYR A 56 15.08 2.04 9.46
N ASP A 57 14.26 3.06 9.58
CA ASP A 57 14.52 4.30 10.29
C ASP A 57 13.28 4.60 11.13
N GLU A 58 13.49 4.89 12.41
CA GLU A 58 12.39 5.00 13.37
C GLU A 58 11.48 6.19 13.07
N GLU A 59 12.05 7.34 12.70
CA GLU A 59 11.29 8.55 12.38
C GLU A 59 10.45 8.34 11.11
N LEU A 60 11.07 7.81 10.05
CA LEU A 60 10.40 7.49 8.80
C LEU A 60 9.29 6.45 9.00
N SER A 61 9.55 5.44 9.84
CA SER A 61 8.57 4.43 10.23
C SER A 61 7.36 5.03 10.93
N GLN A 62 7.55 5.92 11.92
CA GLN A 62 6.42 6.57 12.58
C GLN A 62 5.61 7.48 11.64
N ARG A 63 6.30 8.19 10.74
CA ARG A 63 5.65 9.00 9.70
C ARG A 63 4.84 8.14 8.74
N TYR A 64 5.42 7.04 8.27
CA TYR A 64 4.75 6.07 7.40
C TYR A 64 3.51 5.48 8.09
N LYS A 65 3.63 5.04 9.35
CA LYS A 65 2.50 4.53 10.14
C LYS A 65 1.36 5.53 10.21
N SER A 66 1.66 6.80 10.47
CA SER A 66 0.65 7.86 10.57
C SER A 66 -0.05 8.09 9.23
N ALA A 67 0.72 8.13 8.13
CA ALA A 67 0.18 8.25 6.78
C ALA A 67 -0.68 7.04 6.38
N LEU A 68 -0.22 5.83 6.66
CA LEU A 68 -0.94 4.59 6.35
C LEU A 68 -2.28 4.50 7.11
N ILE A 69 -2.33 4.91 8.37
CA ILE A 69 -3.61 4.96 9.13
C ILE A 69 -4.59 5.93 8.47
N LEU A 70 -4.11 7.08 7.99
CA LEU A 70 -4.95 8.06 7.30
C LEU A 70 -5.44 7.53 5.94
N GLU A 71 -4.55 6.88 5.19
CA GLU A 71 -4.88 6.23 3.92
C GLU A 71 -5.93 5.14 4.11
N ILE A 72 -5.75 4.24 5.07
CA ILE A 72 -6.72 3.19 5.37
C ILE A 72 -8.08 3.78 5.71
N LYS A 73 -8.15 4.87 6.49
CA LYS A 73 -9.43 5.55 6.79
C LYS A 73 -10.11 6.08 5.54
N ARG A 74 -9.37 6.74 4.65
CA ARG A 74 -9.90 7.24 3.37
C ARG A 74 -10.39 6.10 2.49
N CYS A 75 -9.60 5.03 2.38
CA CYS A 75 -10.02 3.83 1.65
C CYS A 75 -11.30 3.24 2.25
N CYS A 76 -11.45 3.18 3.58
CA CYS A 76 -12.68 2.71 4.22
C CYS A 76 -13.90 3.61 3.90
N GLU A 77 -13.71 4.92 3.82
CA GLU A 77 -14.77 5.86 3.42
C GLU A 77 -15.21 5.63 1.96
N GLU A 78 -14.26 5.37 1.05
CA GLU A 78 -14.52 5.11 -0.37
C GLU A 78 -15.13 3.70 -0.61
N ILE A 79 -14.67 2.69 0.13
CA ILE A 79 -15.12 1.29 0.01
C ILE A 79 -16.51 1.08 0.63
N GLY A 80 -16.95 1.95 1.54
CA GLY A 80 -18.25 1.87 2.18
C GLY A 80 -18.45 0.59 3.00
N SER A 81 -19.58 -0.09 2.79
CA SER A 81 -19.98 -1.28 3.58
C SER A 81 -19.47 -2.62 3.03
N ASN A 82 -18.52 -2.61 2.09
CA ASN A 82 -18.02 -3.86 1.48
C ASN A 82 -17.27 -4.72 2.50
N ARG A 83 -17.36 -6.04 2.33
CA ARG A 83 -16.78 -7.01 3.25
C ARG A 83 -15.31 -7.25 2.90
N LEU A 84 -14.41 -6.96 3.85
CA LEU A 84 -13.03 -7.39 3.77
C LEU A 84 -12.93 -8.90 4.07
N THR A 85 -12.57 -9.70 3.08
CA THR A 85 -12.51 -11.17 3.20
C THR A 85 -11.15 -11.67 3.66
N SER A 86 -10.09 -10.91 3.38
CA SER A 86 -8.71 -11.28 3.71
C SER A 86 -7.85 -10.04 3.97
N LEU A 87 -6.90 -10.16 4.88
CA LEU A 87 -5.88 -9.16 5.14
C LEU A 87 -4.50 -9.79 4.95
N TYR A 88 -3.72 -9.24 4.03
CA TYR A 88 -2.34 -9.61 3.76
C TYR A 88 -1.42 -8.46 4.13
N ILE A 89 -0.33 -8.77 4.82
CA ILE A 89 0.69 -7.79 5.19
C ILE A 89 2.04 -8.31 4.68
N GLY A 90 2.68 -7.54 3.82
CA GLY A 90 3.93 -7.94 3.16
C GLY A 90 4.84 -6.77 2.85
N GLY A 91 5.84 -6.98 1.99
CA GLY A 91 6.80 -5.94 1.58
C GLY A 91 8.22 -6.28 2.02
N GLY A 92 8.88 -5.34 2.69
CA GLY A 92 10.20 -5.52 3.28
C GLY A 92 10.21 -6.57 4.38
N THR A 93 10.23 -6.14 5.64
CA THR A 93 10.16 -7.05 6.80
C THR A 93 9.09 -6.56 7.75
N PRO A 94 7.79 -6.89 7.51
CA PRO A 94 6.68 -6.41 8.33
C PRO A 94 6.86 -6.65 9.83
N ALA A 95 7.53 -7.75 10.21
CA ALA A 95 7.82 -8.09 11.60
C ALA A 95 8.75 -7.09 12.34
N VAL A 96 9.46 -6.22 11.61
CA VAL A 96 10.22 -5.11 12.21
C VAL A 96 9.28 -4.07 12.81
N GLU A 97 8.07 -3.94 12.26
CA GLU A 97 7.05 -2.99 12.69
C GLU A 97 6.08 -3.64 13.68
N THR A 98 6.46 -3.71 14.96
CA THR A 98 5.68 -4.39 16.00
C THR A 98 4.23 -3.88 16.14
N TRP A 99 3.98 -2.61 15.81
CA TRP A 99 2.65 -2.00 15.88
C TRP A 99 1.65 -2.60 14.88
N VAL A 100 2.14 -3.13 13.74
CA VAL A 100 1.33 -3.77 12.71
C VAL A 100 0.56 -4.96 13.29
N LEU A 101 1.20 -5.74 14.17
CA LEU A 101 0.61 -6.92 14.81
C LEU A 101 -0.44 -6.58 15.87
N GLN A 102 -0.37 -5.38 16.46
CA GLN A 102 -1.22 -4.96 17.57
C GLN A 102 -2.49 -4.24 17.12
N LYS A 103 -2.38 -3.40 16.07
CA LYS A 103 -3.47 -2.52 15.61
C LYS A 103 -4.35 -3.14 14.53
N LEU A 104 -3.83 -4.08 13.73
CA LEU A 104 -4.54 -4.66 12.59
C LEU A 104 -5.13 -6.06 12.88
N LYS A 105 -5.50 -6.33 14.14
CA LYS A 105 -6.20 -7.59 14.46
C LYS A 105 -7.52 -7.61 13.68
N PRO A 106 -7.80 -8.67 12.89
CA PRO A 106 -9.09 -8.83 12.24
C PRO A 106 -10.11 -9.19 13.31
N THR A 107 -10.62 -8.19 14.02
CA THR A 107 -11.91 -8.31 14.69
C THR A 107 -12.97 -8.55 13.61
N ARG A 108 -13.93 -9.43 13.89
CA ARG A 108 -15.12 -9.70 13.04
C ARG A 108 -15.85 -8.44 12.55
N SER A 109 -15.55 -7.30 13.14
CA SER A 109 -15.73 -5.97 12.60
C SER A 109 -14.41 -5.20 12.74
N LEU A 110 -13.67 -4.97 11.65
CA LEU A 110 -12.72 -3.86 11.64
C LEU A 110 -13.57 -2.59 11.71
N ARG A 111 -13.65 -1.98 12.89
CA ARG A 111 -14.13 -0.61 13.04
C ARG A 111 -12.86 0.24 13.16
N ILE A 112 -12.44 0.85 12.06
CA ILE A 112 -11.37 1.85 12.03
C ILE A 112 -12.01 3.22 12.22
#